data_AF-A0A958DQU7-F1
#
_entry.id   AF-A0A958DQU7-F1
#
_cell.length_a   1.000
_cell.length_b   1.000
_cell.length_c   1.000
_cell.angle_alpha   90.00
_cell.angle_beta   90.00
_cell.angle_gamma   90.00
#
_symmetry.space_group_name_H-M   'P 1'
#
loop_
_entity.id
_entity.type
_entity.pdbx_description
1 polymer ?
#
loop_
_entity_poly.entity_id
_entity_poly.type
_entity_poly.pdbx_seq_one_letter_code
_entity_poly.pdbx_strand_id
1 'polypeptide(L)'
;PYACLFIWEVLGAYFKNPQIPALSRLHTAMLVGIPAGIWFWVDGKEYTALVLIALGLVGFLERALQTGIFSQSRTWRFLAIVSGLTLVFNGYLTARPVVMYDPAFQLDFRIFTIPVEDFGYGISLVLFNVLLFEFFKQKAAAKSDTMVESVNQLAD
;
A
#
# COMPACT_ATOMS: atom_id res chain seq x y z
N PRO A 1 -7.07 3.78 8.90
CA PRO A 1 -6.34 4.47 7.79
C PRO A 1 -5.61 5.74 8.23
N TYR A 2 -6.25 6.67 8.96
CA TYR A 2 -5.61 7.92 9.41
C TYR A 2 -4.35 7.71 10.25
N ALA A 3 -4.38 6.84 11.26
CA ALA A 3 -3.22 6.54 12.09
C ALA A 3 -2.02 6.02 11.27
N CYS A 4 -2.27 5.24 10.21
CA CYS A 4 -1.23 4.77 9.31
C CYS A 4 -0.62 5.92 8.50
N LEU A 5 -1.44 6.85 8.00
CA LEU A 5 -0.94 8.05 7.32
C LEU A 5 -0.14 8.96 8.28
N PHE A 6 -0.54 9.03 9.55
CA PHE A 6 0.24 9.74 10.56
C PHE A 6 1.63 9.10 10.75
N ILE A 7 1.71 7.78 10.88
CA ILE A 7 3.00 7.06 10.95
C ILE A 7 3.84 7.33 9.69
N TRP A 8 3.22 7.33 8.51
CA TRP A 8 3.89 7.65 7.25
C TRP A 8 4.53 9.05 7.26
N GLU A 9 3.82 10.06 7.75
CA GLU A 9 4.34 11.43 7.85
C GLU A 9 5.42 11.55 8.93
N VAL A 10 5.24 10.92 10.10
CA VAL A 10 6.26 10.86 11.15
C VAL A 10 7.56 10.22 10.63
N LEU A 11 7.45 9.12 9.88
CA LEU A 11 8.63 8.48 9.29
C LEU A 11 9.32 9.39 8.26
N GLY A 12 8.57 10.23 7.55
CA GLY A 12 9.10 11.21 6.60
C GLY A 12 9.80 12.37 7.28
N ALA A 13 9.30 12.82 8.42
CA ALA A 13 9.86 13.94 9.18
C ALA A 13 11.12 13.55 9.99
N TYR A 14 11.13 12.36 10.60
CA TYR A 14 12.17 11.99 11.56
C TYR A 14 13.35 11.23 10.94
N PHE A 15 13.15 10.59 9.79
CA PHE A 15 14.19 9.75 9.21
C PHE A 15 14.64 10.20 7.82
N LYS A 16 15.93 9.99 7.55
CA LYS A 16 16.47 10.10 6.20
C LYS A 16 15.69 9.17 5.26
N ASN A 17 15.45 9.66 4.05
CA ASN A 17 14.72 8.94 3.03
C ASN A 17 15.61 8.68 1.80
N PRO A 18 16.64 7.82 1.91
CA PRO A 18 17.39 7.40 0.74
C PRO A 18 16.47 6.72 -0.27
N GLN A 19 16.75 6.99 -1.54
CA GLN A 19 16.10 6.35 -2.68
C GLN A 19 16.74 4.98 -2.91
N ILE A 20 15.90 3.96 -3.10
CA ILE A 20 16.29 2.59 -3.40
C ILE A 20 15.73 2.24 -4.79
N PRO A 21 16.41 2.66 -5.87
CA PRO A 21 15.88 2.57 -7.23
C PRO A 21 15.65 1.12 -7.67
N ALA A 22 16.32 0.14 -7.08
CA ALA A 22 16.10 -1.27 -7.36
C ALA A 22 14.65 -1.71 -7.06
N LEU A 23 14.01 -1.11 -6.05
CA LEU A 23 12.64 -1.46 -5.65
C LEU A 23 11.58 -0.60 -6.35
N SER A 24 12.01 0.38 -7.17
CA SER A 24 11.08 1.17 -8.00
C SER A 24 10.27 0.29 -8.95
N ARG A 25 10.83 -0.82 -9.45
CA ARG A 25 10.16 -1.76 -10.37
C ARG A 25 9.18 -2.70 -9.69
N LEU A 26 9.02 -2.64 -8.36
CA LEU A 26 8.10 -3.53 -7.68
C LEU A 26 6.65 -3.31 -8.13
N HIS A 27 6.26 -2.08 -8.41
CA HIS A 27 4.90 -1.78 -8.89
C HIS A 27 4.56 -2.56 -10.18
N THR A 28 5.54 -2.84 -11.06
CA THR A 28 5.30 -3.66 -12.26
C THR A 28 5.11 -5.14 -11.92
N ALA A 29 5.78 -5.64 -10.89
CA ALA A 29 5.55 -7.01 -10.41
C ALA A 29 4.15 -7.14 -9.78
N MET A 30 3.68 -6.11 -9.07
CA MET A 30 2.33 -6.10 -8.49
C MET A 30 1.23 -6.20 -9.57
N LEU A 31 1.47 -5.70 -10.80
CA LEU A 31 0.49 -5.82 -11.90
C LEU A 31 0.16 -7.28 -12.27
N VAL A 32 1.06 -8.22 -12.01
CA VAL A 32 0.81 -9.66 -12.19
C VAL A 32 -0.29 -10.16 -11.24
N GLY A 33 -0.54 -9.44 -10.14
CA GLY A 33 -1.65 -9.72 -9.21
C GLY A 33 -3.03 -9.62 -9.87
N ILE A 34 -3.22 -8.79 -10.89
CA ILE A 34 -4.52 -8.65 -11.58
C ILE A 34 -4.90 -9.95 -12.32
N PRO A 35 -4.10 -10.47 -13.27
CA PRO A 35 -4.43 -11.73 -13.94
C PRO A 35 -4.43 -12.92 -12.98
N ALA A 36 -3.54 -12.94 -11.98
CA ALA A 36 -3.55 -13.99 -10.97
C ALA A 36 -4.84 -13.98 -10.14
N GLY A 37 -5.32 -12.80 -9.73
CA GLY A 37 -6.57 -12.68 -9.00
C GLY A 37 -7.79 -13.07 -9.83
N ILE A 38 -7.84 -12.73 -11.12
CA ILE A 38 -8.90 -13.20 -12.02
C ILE A 38 -8.91 -14.74 -12.11
N TRP A 39 -7.74 -15.37 -12.14
CA TRP A 39 -7.64 -16.82 -12.15
C TRP A 39 -8.20 -17.45 -10.87
N PHE A 40 -7.83 -16.94 -9.70
CA PHE A 40 -8.37 -17.41 -8.41
C PHE A 40 -9.87 -17.13 -8.24
N TRP A 41 -10.40 -16.08 -8.87
CA TRP A 41 -11.83 -15.80 -8.88
C TRP A 41 -12.62 -16.92 -9.55
N VAL A 42 -12.11 -17.44 -10.68
CA VAL A 42 -12.73 -18.56 -11.40
C VAL A 42 -12.66 -19.86 -10.61
N ASP A 43 -11.60 -20.05 -9.81
CA ASP A 43 -11.42 -21.20 -8.92
C ASP A 43 -12.32 -21.16 -7.66
N GLY A 44 -13.08 -20.07 -7.45
CA GLY A 44 -13.96 -19.89 -6.28
C GLY A 44 -13.24 -19.35 -5.02
N LYS A 45 -11.96 -18.99 -5.14
CA LYS A 45 -11.15 -18.38 -4.07
C LYS A 45 -11.29 -16.86 -4.09
N GLU A 46 -12.51 -16.40 -3.83
CA GLU A 46 -12.88 -14.99 -3.94
C GLU A 46 -12.03 -14.06 -3.06
N TYR A 47 -11.68 -14.47 -1.84
CA TYR A 47 -10.91 -13.61 -0.94
C TYR A 47 -9.49 -13.40 -1.46
N THR A 48 -8.81 -14.49 -1.84
CA THR A 48 -7.49 -14.45 -2.47
C THR A 48 -7.51 -13.64 -3.75
N ALA A 49 -8.55 -13.82 -4.58
CA ALA A 49 -8.73 -13.06 -5.81
C ALA A 49 -8.81 -11.55 -5.58
N LEU A 50 -9.66 -11.11 -4.64
CA LEU A 50 -9.82 -9.69 -4.30
C LEU A 50 -8.53 -9.07 -3.78
N VAL A 51 -7.78 -9.78 -2.93
CA VAL A 51 -6.51 -9.29 -2.39
C VAL A 51 -5.47 -9.11 -3.51
N LEU A 52 -5.35 -10.08 -4.42
CA LEU A 52 -4.42 -10.01 -5.54
C LEU A 52 -4.79 -8.89 -6.52
N ILE A 53 -6.08 -8.72 -6.82
CA ILE A 53 -6.58 -7.61 -7.65
C ILE A 53 -6.30 -6.27 -6.98
N ALA A 54 -6.52 -6.14 -5.67
CA ALA A 54 -6.27 -4.91 -4.93
C ALA A 54 -4.77 -4.53 -4.94
N LEU A 55 -3.87 -5.50 -4.74
CA LEU A 55 -2.43 -5.29 -4.88
C LEU A 55 -2.06 -4.88 -6.31
N GLY A 56 -2.65 -5.53 -7.30
CA GLY A 56 -2.48 -5.16 -8.71
C GLY A 56 -2.93 -3.74 -9.02
N LEU A 57 -4.07 -3.32 -8.45
CA LEU A 57 -4.59 -1.96 -8.60
C LEU A 57 -3.67 -0.93 -7.95
N VAL A 58 -3.10 -1.22 -6.78
CA VAL A 58 -2.08 -0.36 -6.14
C VAL A 58 -0.85 -0.20 -7.05
N GLY A 59 -0.36 -1.30 -7.63
CA GLY A 59 0.75 -1.26 -8.59
C GLY A 59 0.42 -0.44 -9.85
N PHE A 60 -0.80 -0.59 -10.37
CA PHE A 60 -1.30 0.19 -11.51
C PHE A 60 -1.41 1.68 -11.18
N LEU A 61 -1.97 2.03 -10.04
CA LEU A 61 -2.12 3.42 -9.62
C LEU A 61 -0.78 4.08 -9.36
N GLU A 62 0.19 3.37 -8.78
CA GLU A 62 1.54 3.91 -8.67
C GLU A 62 2.14 4.20 -10.05
N ARG A 63 1.98 3.30 -11.02
CA ARG A 63 2.45 3.49 -12.40
C ARG A 63 1.79 4.72 -13.04
N ALA A 64 0.49 4.92 -12.80
CA ALA A 64 -0.30 6.00 -13.38
C ALA A 64 -0.03 7.37 -12.71
N LEU A 65 0.06 7.39 -11.37
CA LEU A 65 0.24 8.61 -10.58
C LEU A 65 1.71 9.01 -10.42
N GLN A 66 2.64 8.09 -10.69
CA GLN A 66 4.10 8.30 -10.67
C GLN A 66 4.61 8.90 -9.34
N THR A 67 4.00 8.53 -8.22
CA THR A 67 4.33 9.15 -6.92
C THR A 67 5.73 8.74 -6.41
N GLY A 68 6.26 7.62 -6.90
CA GLY A 68 7.61 7.14 -6.61
C GLY A 68 7.77 6.60 -5.19
N ILE A 69 6.67 6.19 -4.54
CA ILE A 69 6.67 5.73 -3.14
C ILE A 69 7.51 4.47 -2.95
N PHE A 70 7.54 3.53 -3.90
CA PHE A 70 8.30 2.28 -3.71
C PHE A 70 9.81 2.46 -3.77
N SER A 71 10.28 3.55 -4.39
CA SER A 71 11.70 3.93 -4.37
C SER A 71 12.12 4.51 -3.02
N GLN A 72 11.19 4.97 -2.20
CA GLN A 72 11.50 5.56 -0.90
C GLN A 72 11.77 4.49 0.17
N SER A 73 12.93 4.53 0.82
CA SER A 73 13.23 3.64 1.97
C SER A 73 12.23 3.76 3.13
N ARG A 74 11.56 4.91 3.25
CA ARG A 74 10.46 5.14 4.20
C ARG A 74 9.33 4.11 4.03
N THR A 75 8.98 3.75 2.79
CA THR A 75 7.90 2.79 2.47
C THR A 75 8.16 1.42 3.05
N TRP A 76 9.40 0.97 2.98
CA TRP A 76 9.78 -0.35 3.49
C TRP A 76 9.72 -0.42 5.01
N ARG A 77 10.13 0.67 5.69
CA ARG A 77 9.99 0.77 7.15
C ARG A 77 8.53 0.90 7.59
N PHE A 78 7.75 1.68 6.85
CA PHE A 78 6.31 1.82 7.08
C PHE A 78 5.62 0.46 6.95
N LEU A 79 5.87 -0.27 5.86
CA LEU A 79 5.32 -1.61 5.64
C LEU A 79 5.77 -2.60 6.72
N ALA A 80 7.03 -2.55 7.16
CA ALA A 80 7.51 -3.40 8.25
C ALA A 80 6.74 -3.14 9.56
N ILE A 81 6.51 -1.88 9.91
CA ILE A 81 5.72 -1.51 11.10
C ILE A 81 4.28 -1.98 10.96
N VAL A 82 3.63 -1.69 9.83
CA VAL A 82 2.23 -2.10 9.58
C VAL A 82 2.09 -3.62 9.63
N SER A 83 2.98 -4.37 8.97
CA SER A 83 2.97 -5.83 9.00
C SER A 83 3.20 -6.39 10.40
N GLY A 84 4.08 -5.77 11.20
CA GLY A 84 4.28 -6.14 12.60
C GLY A 84 3.02 -5.93 13.45
N LEU A 85 2.33 -4.79 13.27
CA LEU A 85 1.05 -4.53 13.95
C LEU A 85 -0.03 -5.51 13.49
N THR A 86 -0.12 -5.77 12.19
CA THR A 86 -1.02 -6.78 11.62
C THR A 86 -0.79 -8.14 12.26
N LEU A 87 0.47 -8.57 12.39
CA LEU A 87 0.81 -9.83 13.03
C LEU A 87 0.33 -9.90 14.49
N VAL A 88 0.53 -8.83 15.27
CA VAL A 88 0.13 -8.80 16.69
C VAL A 88 -1.39 -8.77 16.84
N PHE A 89 -2.07 -7.83 16.16
CA PHE A 89 -3.50 -7.63 16.35
C PHE A 89 -4.35 -8.68 15.63
N ASN A 90 -4.08 -8.99 14.36
CA ASN A 90 -4.83 -10.03 13.66
C ASN A 90 -4.49 -11.41 14.21
N GLY A 91 -3.26 -11.64 14.68
CA GLY A 91 -2.90 -12.88 15.38
C GLY A 91 -3.76 -13.07 16.63
N TYR A 92 -3.88 -12.03 17.45
CA TYR A 92 -4.74 -12.06 18.63
C TYR A 92 -6.23 -12.25 18.28
N LEU A 93 -6.75 -11.52 17.28
CA LEU A 93 -8.16 -11.53 16.88
C LEU A 93 -8.59 -12.78 16.09
N THR A 94 -7.65 -13.54 15.55
CA THR A 94 -7.93 -14.84 14.91
C THR A 94 -7.75 -15.99 15.90
N ALA A 95 -6.82 -15.86 16.86
CA ALA A 95 -6.65 -16.83 17.94
C ALA A 95 -7.85 -16.87 18.89
N ARG A 96 -8.45 -15.70 19.16
CA ARG A 96 -9.80 -15.62 19.72
C ARG A 96 -10.73 -15.70 18.52
N PRO A 97 -11.66 -16.67 18.40
CA PRO A 97 -12.50 -16.87 17.20
C PRO A 97 -13.55 -15.74 17.03
N VAL A 98 -13.08 -14.49 17.02
CA VAL A 98 -13.82 -13.26 16.82
C VAL A 98 -13.91 -12.98 15.33
N VAL A 99 -12.81 -13.20 14.60
CA VAL A 99 -12.77 -13.15 13.14
C VAL A 99 -12.65 -14.57 12.61
N MET A 100 -13.70 -15.03 11.94
CA MET A 100 -13.80 -16.37 11.39
C MET A 100 -13.82 -16.28 9.87
N TYR A 101 -13.04 -17.12 9.22
CA TYR A 101 -12.95 -17.19 7.76
C TYR A 101 -13.47 -18.54 7.31
N ASP A 102 -14.30 -18.53 6.27
CA ASP A 102 -14.74 -19.76 5.63
C ASP A 102 -13.61 -20.29 4.71
N PRO A 103 -13.10 -21.52 4.95
CA PRO A 103 -12.05 -22.14 4.15
C PRO A 103 -12.38 -22.24 2.65
N ALA A 104 -13.67 -22.19 2.27
CA ALA A 104 -14.07 -22.24 0.87
C ALA A 104 -13.45 -21.11 0.05
N PHE A 105 -13.33 -19.91 0.61
CA PHE A 105 -13.01 -18.68 -0.16
C PHE A 105 -11.55 -18.21 -0.06
N GLN A 106 -10.73 -18.85 0.78
CA GLN A 106 -9.32 -18.49 1.03
C GLN A 106 -8.38 -19.66 0.73
N LEU A 107 -7.09 -19.39 0.62
CA LEU A 107 -6.07 -20.44 0.59
C LEU A 107 -5.90 -21.05 1.98
N ASP A 108 -5.46 -22.30 2.03
CA ASP A 108 -5.17 -23.00 3.29
C ASP A 108 -3.84 -22.54 3.94
N PHE A 109 -3.22 -21.46 3.43
CA PHE A 109 -1.94 -20.97 3.92
C PHE A 109 -2.11 -19.93 5.03
N ARG A 110 -1.55 -20.23 6.22
CA ARG A 110 -1.66 -19.39 7.41
C ARG A 110 -0.28 -19.10 8.00
N ILE A 111 -0.08 -17.87 8.45
CA ILE A 111 1.05 -17.46 9.30
C ILE A 111 0.55 -17.42 10.74
N PHE A 112 0.98 -18.39 11.55
CA PHE A 112 0.39 -18.67 12.86
C PHE A 112 -1.12 -18.97 12.75
N THR A 113 -1.98 -18.07 13.22
CA THR A 113 -3.44 -18.19 13.15
C THR A 113 -4.05 -17.36 12.01
N ILE A 114 -3.24 -16.51 11.36
CA ILE A 114 -3.69 -15.47 10.43
C ILE A 114 -3.61 -15.99 8.98
N PRO A 115 -4.68 -15.88 8.18
CA PRO A 115 -4.59 -16.09 6.73
C PRO A 115 -3.55 -15.19 6.09
N VAL A 116 -2.78 -15.69 5.12
CA VAL A 116 -1.75 -14.87 4.46
C VAL A 116 -2.35 -13.68 3.71
N GLU A 117 -3.58 -13.84 3.24
CA GLU A 117 -4.36 -12.85 2.53
C GLU A 117 -4.63 -11.60 3.38
N ASP A 118 -4.73 -11.71 4.70
CA ASP A 118 -4.93 -10.56 5.60
C ASP A 118 -3.77 -9.56 5.51
N PHE A 119 -2.54 -10.07 5.34
CA PHE A 119 -1.37 -9.22 5.14
C PHE A 119 -1.46 -8.50 3.79
N GLY A 120 -1.82 -9.21 2.72
CA GLY A 120 -2.01 -8.62 1.40
C GLY A 120 -3.10 -7.56 1.40
N TYR A 121 -4.24 -7.85 2.03
CA TYR A 121 -5.33 -6.92 2.22
C TYR A 121 -4.87 -5.67 2.96
N GLY A 122 -4.28 -5.83 4.15
CA GLY A 122 -3.81 -4.72 4.97
C GLY A 122 -2.77 -3.85 4.25
N ILE A 123 -1.80 -4.47 3.57
CA ILE A 123 -0.78 -3.78 2.77
C ILE A 123 -1.42 -3.00 1.61
N SER A 124 -2.32 -3.61 0.85
CA SER A 124 -2.99 -2.96 -0.28
C SER A 124 -3.78 -1.74 0.17
N LEU A 125 -4.50 -1.85 1.30
CA LEU A 125 -5.29 -0.78 1.87
C LEU A 125 -4.41 0.41 2.29
N VAL A 126 -3.32 0.17 3.03
CA VAL A 126 -2.46 1.28 3.49
C VAL A 126 -1.69 1.92 2.34
N LEU A 127 -1.20 1.12 1.39
CA LEU A 127 -0.48 1.65 0.23
C LEU A 127 -1.39 2.48 -0.67
N PHE A 128 -2.63 2.05 -0.89
CA PHE A 128 -3.62 2.83 -1.64
C PHE A 128 -3.84 4.21 -1.01
N ASN A 129 -3.99 4.28 0.32
CA ASN A 129 -4.15 5.55 1.02
C ASN A 129 -2.88 6.43 0.90
N VAL A 130 -1.69 5.85 1.06
CA VAL A 130 -0.42 6.58 0.93
C VAL A 130 -0.24 7.12 -0.49
N LEU A 131 -0.57 6.34 -1.52
CA LEU A 131 -0.51 6.75 -2.92
C LEU A 131 -1.35 8.00 -3.17
N LEU A 132 -2.63 7.95 -2.78
CA LEU A 132 -3.53 9.09 -2.96
C LEU A 132 -3.03 10.31 -2.18
N PHE A 133 -2.59 10.11 -0.94
CA PHE A 133 -2.07 11.18 -0.10
C PHE A 133 -0.84 11.87 -0.72
N GLU A 134 0.15 11.09 -1.17
CA GLU A 134 1.35 11.63 -1.81
C GLU A 134 1.02 12.31 -3.15
N PHE A 135 0.12 11.73 -3.96
CA PHE A 135 -0.33 12.36 -5.19
C PHE A 135 -0.95 13.74 -4.97
N PHE A 136 -1.89 13.85 -4.02
CA PHE A 136 -2.52 15.13 -3.71
C PHE A 136 -1.52 16.13 -3.10
N LYS A 137 -0.58 15.65 -2.27
CA LYS A 137 0.48 16.49 -1.69
C LYS A 137 1.41 17.06 -2.77
N GLN A 138 1.85 16.24 -3.71
CA GLN A 138 2.70 16.67 -4.83
C GLN A 138 1.97 17.67 -5.73
N LYS A 139 0.69 17.42 -6.03
CA LYS A 139 -0.13 18.34 -6.83
C LYS A 139 -0.36 19.69 -6.13
N ALA A 140 -0.56 19.68 -4.81
CA ALA A 140 -0.72 20.91 -4.03
C ALA A 140 0.58 21.74 -4.00
N ALA A 141 1.73 21.08 -3.85
CA ALA A 141 3.04 21.75 -3.91
C ALA A 141 3.29 22.39 -5.28
N ALA A 142 3.07 21.64 -6.37
CA ALA A 142 3.27 22.16 -7.73
C ALA A 142 2.40 23.39 -8.03
N LYS A 143 1.14 23.41 -7.55
CA LYS A 143 0.26 24.58 -7.70
C LYS A 143 0.78 25.80 -6.95
N SER A 144 1.37 25.60 -5.77
CA SER A 144 1.98 26.69 -4.98
C SER A 144 3.17 27.29 -5.73
N ASP A 145 4.03 26.45 -6.30
CA ASP A 145 5.23 26.89 -7.02
C ASP A 145 4.87 27.72 -8.27
N THR A 146 3.89 27.26 -9.06
CA THR A 146 3.41 28.01 -10.23
C THR A 146 2.84 29.38 -9.86
N MET A 147 2.13 29.47 -8.74
CA MET A 147 1.57 30.74 -8.27
C MET A 147 2.68 31.72 -7.87
N VAL A 148 3.70 31.26 -7.15
CA VAL A 148 4.86 32.09 -6.77
C VAL A 148 5.61 32.58 -8.00
N GLU A 149 5.82 31.72 -9.00
CA GLU A 149 6.50 32.09 -10.26
C GLU A 149 5.72 33.16 -11.03
N SER A 150 4.39 33.03 -11.12
CA SER A 150 3.53 34.03 -11.78
C SER A 150 3.53 35.39 -11.09
N VAL A 151 3.65 35.43 -9.75
CA VAL A 151 3.74 36.68 -8.99
C VAL A 151 5.07 37.37 -9.22
N ASN A 152 6.17 36.61 -9.22
CA ASN A 152 7.51 37.17 -9.49
C ASN A 152 7.59 37.76 -10.91
N GLN A 153 7.00 37.11 -11.91
CA GLN A 153 6.97 37.62 -13.29
C GLN A 153 6.16 38.91 -13.47
N LEU A 154 5.20 39.21 -12.59
CA LEU A 154 4.43 40.46 -12.62
C LEU A 154 5.12 41.60 -11.86
N ALA A 155 6.13 41.28 -11.04
CA ALA A 155 6.87 42.26 -10.23
C ALA A 155 8.10 42.84 -10.97
N ASP A 156 8.54 42.20 -12.06
CA ASP A 156 9.63 42.62 -12.96
C ASP A 156 9.10 43.41 -14.17
#